data_AF-A0A9D2NFQ0-F1
#
_entry.id   AF-A0A9D2NFQ0-F1
#
_cell.length_a   1.000
_cell.length_b   1.000
_cell.length_c   1.000
_cell.angle_alpha   90.00
_cell.angle_beta   90.00
_cell.angle_gamma   90.00
#
_symmetry.space_group_name_H-M   'P 1'
#
loop_
_entity.id
_entity.type
_entity.pdbx_description
1 polymer ?
#
loop_
_entity_poly.entity_id
_entity_poly.type
_entity_poly.pdbx_seq_one_letter_code
_entity_poly.pdbx_strand_id
1 'polypeptide(L)'
;MKKTNRKIFKYIRLLILVVLILFLFRSCRSFGYDFEFTYTSPQGTNSFVVKYDFFSRPSIFKRGFLWDKKIWTYPGPAFMETVSFEPEWLSETQIRFIYDDKDDEWDEEFIITIPY
;
A
#
# COMPACT_ATOMS: atom_id res chain seq x y z
N MET A 1 -37.43 34.05 3.08
CA MET A 1 -36.90 32.66 3.21
C MET A 1 -36.20 32.08 1.96
N LYS A 2 -36.35 32.61 0.73
CA LYS A 2 -35.73 32.02 -0.49
C LYS A 2 -34.20 32.16 -0.63
N LYS A 3 -33.59 33.21 -0.05
CA LYS A 3 -32.16 33.56 -0.29
C LYS A 3 -31.19 32.65 0.48
N THR A 4 -31.56 32.21 1.68
CA THR A 4 -30.76 31.31 2.55
C THR A 4 -30.68 29.89 1.97
N ASN A 5 -31.80 29.36 1.45
CA ASN A 5 -31.85 28.04 0.83
C ASN A 5 -30.96 27.94 -0.42
N ARG A 6 -30.86 29.01 -1.23
CA ARG A 6 -29.92 29.06 -2.37
C ARG A 6 -28.45 29.04 -1.94
N LYS A 7 -28.10 29.67 -0.81
CA LYS A 7 -26.72 29.62 -0.29
C LYS A 7 -26.38 28.22 0.20
N ILE A 8 -27.27 27.59 0.98
CA ILE A 8 -27.10 26.21 1.46
C ILE A 8 -26.95 25.24 0.29
N PHE A 9 -27.79 25.34 -0.75
CA PHE A 9 -27.66 24.51 -1.95
C PHE A 9 -26.31 24.70 -2.68
N LYS A 10 -25.75 25.91 -2.70
CA LYS A 10 -24.41 26.15 -3.27
C LYS A 10 -23.33 25.45 -2.46
N TYR A 11 -23.38 25.52 -1.13
CA TYR A 11 -22.42 24.82 -0.26
C TYR A 11 -22.56 23.30 -0.36
N ILE A 12 -23.78 22.76 -0.48
CA ILE A 12 -24.01 21.33 -0.70
C ILE A 12 -23.41 20.88 -2.03
N ARG A 13 -23.62 21.62 -3.12
CA ARG A 13 -23.01 21.30 -4.42
C ARG A 13 -21.49 21.34 -4.36
N LEU A 14 -20.92 22.33 -3.67
CA LEU A 14 -19.48 22.42 -3.47
C LEU A 14 -18.96 21.22 -2.67
N LEU A 15 -19.64 20.83 -1.58
CA LEU A 15 -19.31 19.67 -0.77
C LEU A 15 -19.32 18.38 -1.62
N ILE A 16 -20.37 18.17 -2.42
CA ILE A 16 -20.48 17.00 -3.31
C ILE A 16 -19.31 16.98 -4.30
N LEU A 17 -18.96 18.13 -4.87
CA LEU A 17 -17.87 18.23 -5.84
C LEU A 17 -16.52 17.94 -5.20
N VAL A 18 -16.27 18.43 -3.98
CA VAL A 18 -15.07 18.11 -3.20
C VAL A 18 -15.01 16.62 -2.87
N VAL A 19 -16.12 16.02 -2.43
CA VAL A 19 -16.20 14.59 -2.15
C VAL A 19 -15.92 13.76 -3.40
N LEU A 20 -16.51 14.13 -4.55
CA LEU A 20 -16.27 13.46 -5.83
C LEU A 20 -14.79 13.51 -6.23
N ILE A 21 -14.14 14.67 -6.09
CA ILE A 21 -12.71 14.82 -6.37
C ILE A 21 -11.88 13.89 -5.45
N LEU A 22 -12.18 13.86 -4.15
CA LEU A 22 -11.50 12.97 -3.20
C LEU A 22 -11.66 11.49 -3.56
N PHE A 23 -12.85 11.09 -4.05
CA PHE A 23 -13.08 9.72 -4.53
C PHE A 23 -12.30 9.40 -5.80
N LEU A 24 -12.25 10.32 -6.78
CA LEU A 24 -11.46 10.13 -8.00
C LEU A 24 -9.96 10.02 -7.69
N PHE A 25 -9.44 10.85 -6.77
CA PHE A 25 -8.05 10.72 -6.29
C PHE A 25 -7.81 9.39 -5.56
N ARG A 26 -8.82 8.82 -4.90
CA ARG A 26 -8.73 7.50 -4.27
C ARG A 26 -8.60 6.38 -5.31
N SER A 27 -9.26 6.49 -6.45
CA SER A 27 -9.19 5.49 -7.53
C SER A 27 -7.84 5.48 -8.26
N CYS A 28 -7.10 6.59 -8.28
CA CYS A 28 -5.74 6.63 -8.85
C CYS A 28 -4.66 5.99 -7.96
N ARG A 29 -4.99 5.44 -6.78
CA ARG A 29 -4.00 4.90 -5.83
C ARG A 29 -3.22 3.69 -6.32
N SER A 30 -3.75 2.90 -7.24
CA SER A 30 -3.04 1.75 -7.83
C SER A 30 -2.23 2.12 -9.06
N PHE A 31 -2.09 3.40 -9.39
CA PHE A 31 -1.28 3.81 -10.53
C PHE A 31 0.20 3.46 -10.28
N GLY A 32 0.74 2.56 -11.09
CA GLY A 32 2.13 2.08 -10.96
C GLY A 32 2.30 0.76 -10.23
N TYR A 33 1.22 0.11 -9.77
CA TYR A 33 1.24 -1.21 -9.15
C TYR A 33 0.40 -2.20 -9.95
N ASP A 34 0.93 -3.40 -10.18
CA ASP A 34 0.30 -4.45 -11.00
C ASP A 34 -0.47 -5.45 -10.12
N PHE A 35 0.15 -5.92 -9.04
CA PHE A 35 -0.46 -6.84 -8.09
C PHE A 35 -0.12 -6.51 -6.63
N GLU A 36 -1.02 -6.91 -5.73
CA GLU A 36 -0.86 -6.69 -4.29
C GLU A 36 -1.23 -7.93 -3.47
N PHE A 37 -0.50 -8.14 -2.38
CA PHE A 37 -0.74 -9.20 -1.41
C PHE A 37 -0.88 -8.60 -0.02
N THR A 38 -1.91 -9.02 0.72
CA THR A 38 -2.15 -8.58 2.10
C THR A 38 -1.75 -9.69 3.06
N TYR A 39 -0.97 -9.33 4.08
CA TYR A 39 -0.53 -10.22 5.12
C TYR A 39 -0.98 -9.67 6.47
N THR A 40 -1.51 -10.57 7.29
CA THR A 40 -1.99 -10.27 8.64
C THR A 40 -1.10 -11.01 9.64
N SER A 41 -0.80 -10.37 10.77
CA SER A 41 0.03 -10.97 11.80
C SER A 41 -0.65 -12.19 12.42
N PRO A 42 0.11 -13.15 12.97
CA PRO A 42 -0.45 -14.33 13.61
C PRO A 42 -1.45 -14.00 14.72
N GLN A 43 -1.25 -12.91 15.48
CA GLN A 43 -2.20 -12.46 16.50
C GLN A 43 -3.31 -11.56 15.94
N GLY A 44 -3.27 -11.22 14.66
CA GLY A 44 -4.28 -10.39 14.00
C GLY A 44 -4.22 -8.90 14.36
N THR A 45 -3.20 -8.45 15.09
CA THR A 45 -3.11 -7.06 15.56
C THR A 45 -2.60 -6.10 14.49
N ASN A 46 -1.74 -6.59 13.59
CA ASN A 46 -1.13 -5.79 12.54
C ASN A 46 -1.33 -6.42 11.16
N SER A 47 -1.40 -5.56 10.15
CA SER A 47 -1.44 -5.99 8.75
C SER A 47 -0.60 -5.05 7.88
N PHE A 48 0.00 -5.62 6.86
CA PHE A 48 0.70 -4.88 5.82
C PHE A 48 0.29 -5.39 4.44
N VAL A 49 0.52 -4.54 3.45
CA VAL A 49 0.25 -4.83 2.04
C VAL A 49 1.56 -4.71 1.28
N VAL A 50 1.92 -5.75 0.56
CA VAL A 50 3.03 -5.73 -0.39
C VAL A 50 2.44 -5.42 -1.76
N LYS A 51 2.93 -4.38 -2.41
CA LYS A 51 2.52 -4.00 -3.77
C LYS A 51 3.71 -4.09 -4.69
N TYR A 52 3.52 -4.72 -5.84
CA TYR A 52 4.55 -4.88 -6.85
C TYR A 52 4.26 -3.95 -8.01
N ASP A 53 5.29 -3.25 -8.47
CA ASP A 53 5.17 -2.42 -9.66
C ASP A 53 5.24 -3.27 -10.94
N PHE A 54 5.12 -2.62 -12.11
CA PHE A 54 5.20 -3.28 -13.42
C PHE A 54 6.54 -3.98 -13.71
N PHE A 55 7.55 -3.78 -12.85
CA PHE A 55 8.88 -4.36 -12.95
C PHE A 55 9.16 -5.33 -11.80
N SER A 56 8.10 -5.83 -11.15
CA SER A 56 8.14 -6.77 -10.02
C SER A 56 8.94 -6.27 -8.82
N ARG A 57 9.09 -4.95 -8.63
CA ARG A 57 9.77 -4.42 -7.44
C ARG A 57 8.78 -4.28 -6.28
N PRO A 58 9.04 -4.90 -5.12
CA PRO A 58 8.13 -4.82 -3.99
C PRO A 58 8.22 -3.48 -3.27
N SER A 59 7.06 -3.00 -2.81
CA SER A 59 6.91 -1.92 -1.85
C SER A 59 6.00 -2.38 -0.73
N ILE A 60 6.40 -2.16 0.52
CA ILE A 60 5.58 -2.54 1.68
C ILE A 60 4.87 -1.32 2.24
N PHE A 61 3.58 -1.50 2.49
CA PHE A 61 2.69 -0.49 3.02
C PHE A 61 2.04 -0.97 4.32
N LYS A 62 2.04 -0.12 5.35
CA LYS A 62 1.18 -0.30 6.52
C LYS A 62 -0.24 0.10 6.15
N ARG A 63 -1.21 -0.77 6.44
CA ARG A 63 -2.62 -0.48 6.21
C ARG A 63 -3.08 0.64 7.15
N GLY A 64 -3.58 1.73 6.57
CA GLY A 64 -4.11 2.87 7.33
C GLY A 64 -5.62 2.99 7.17
N PHE A 65 -6.26 3.80 8.02
CA PHE A 65 -7.71 3.98 7.99
C PHE A 65 -8.20 4.60 6.67
N LEU A 66 -7.53 5.66 6.22
CA LEU A 66 -7.87 6.37 4.99
C LEU A 66 -6.91 6.04 3.85
N TRP A 67 -5.60 5.96 4.11
CA TRP A 67 -4.54 5.75 3.12
C TRP A 67 -3.54 4.73 3.67
N ASP A 68 -3.05 3.84 2.82
CA ASP A 68 -1.92 2.98 3.18
C ASP A 68 -0.65 3.85 3.22
N LYS A 69 0.18 3.64 4.25
CA LYS A 69 1.43 4.36 4.42
C LYS A 69 2.57 3.49 3.93
N LYS A 70 3.30 3.91 2.91
CA LYS A 70 4.53 3.23 2.48
C LYS A 70 5.53 3.23 3.63
N ILE A 71 6.01 2.05 4.02
CA ILE A 71 6.99 1.88 5.10
C ILE A 71 8.35 1.44 4.57
N TRP A 72 8.37 0.77 3.41
CA TRP A 72 9.59 0.28 2.80
C TRP A 72 9.45 0.18 1.28
N THR A 73 10.56 0.31 0.57
CA THR A 73 10.66 0.14 -0.87
C THR A 73 11.90 -0.67 -1.19
N TYR A 74 11.81 -1.56 -2.16
CA TYR A 74 12.96 -2.30 -2.63
C TYR A 74 14.05 -1.35 -3.16
N PRO A 75 15.31 -1.47 -2.70
CA PRO A 75 16.40 -0.60 -3.13
C PRO A 75 17.08 -1.05 -4.43
N GLY A 76 16.89 -2.31 -4.83
CA GLY A 76 17.56 -2.91 -5.97
C GLY A 76 16.95 -2.58 -7.34
N PRO A 77 17.54 -3.15 -8.41
CA PRO A 77 17.07 -2.95 -9.78
C PRO A 77 15.70 -3.62 -10.04
N ALA A 78 15.17 -3.38 -11.23
CA ALA A 78 14.01 -4.10 -11.73
C ALA A 78 14.34 -5.58 -11.98
N PHE A 79 13.35 -6.45 -11.80
CA PHE A 79 13.48 -7.86 -12.16
C PHE A 79 13.03 -8.08 -13.61
N MET A 80 13.72 -8.96 -14.33
CA MET A 80 13.34 -9.31 -15.71
C MET A 80 12.13 -10.25 -15.77
N GLU A 81 11.79 -10.87 -14.64
CA GLU A 81 10.70 -11.83 -14.51
C GLU A 81 9.74 -11.47 -13.35
N THR A 82 8.60 -12.14 -13.31
CA THR A 82 7.61 -11.96 -12.24
C THR A 82 8.11 -12.66 -11.00
N VAL A 83 8.58 -11.87 -10.03
CA VAL A 83 9.07 -12.37 -8.74
C VAL A 83 8.11 -12.02 -7.61
N SER A 84 8.06 -12.87 -6.61
CA SER A 84 7.35 -12.64 -5.35
C SER A 84 8.28 -12.97 -4.20
N PHE A 85 8.41 -12.01 -3.29
CA PHE A 85 9.12 -12.17 -2.03
C PHE A 85 8.19 -12.80 -1.00
N GLU A 86 8.76 -13.63 -0.13
CA GLU A 86 8.05 -14.27 0.96
C GLU A 86 8.25 -13.48 2.26
N PRO A 87 7.19 -12.88 2.83
CA PRO A 87 7.29 -12.27 4.14
C PRO A 87 7.05 -13.30 5.25
N GLU A 88 7.97 -13.31 6.21
CA GLU A 88 7.88 -14.07 7.45
C GLU A 88 7.72 -13.10 8.64
N TRP A 89 6.78 -13.39 9.55
CA TRP A 89 6.60 -12.60 10.76
C TRP A 89 7.62 -13.00 11.83
N LEU A 90 8.53 -12.10 12.19
CA LEU A 90 9.46 -12.29 13.32
C LEU A 90 8.83 -11.88 14.65
N SER A 91 7.96 -10.86 14.61
CA SER A 91 7.14 -10.40 15.73
C SER A 91 5.94 -9.63 15.19
N GLU A 92 5.00 -9.23 16.05
CA GLU A 92 3.84 -8.41 15.62
C GLU A 92 4.22 -7.08 14.93
N THR A 93 5.45 -6.61 15.07
CA THR A 93 5.93 -5.35 14.48
C THR A 93 7.14 -5.51 13.58
N GLN A 94 7.64 -6.74 13.38
CA GLN A 94 8.81 -6.97 12.55
C GLN A 94 8.55 -8.12 11.60
N ILE A 95 8.91 -7.88 10.35
CA ILE A 95 8.84 -8.88 9.29
C ILE A 95 10.24 -9.07 8.73
N ARG A 96 10.55 -10.32 8.44
CA ARG A 96 11.64 -10.71 7.55
C ARG A 96 11.05 -10.83 6.16
N PHE A 97 11.72 -10.28 5.18
CA PHE A 97 11.28 -10.26 3.80
C PHE A 97 12.38 -10.85 2.94
N ILE A 98 12.12 -12.03 2.39
CA ILE A 98 13.12 -12.85 1.72
C ILE A 98 12.80 -12.90 0.24
N TYR A 99 13.82 -12.65 -0.58
CA TYR A 99 13.89 -13.13 -1.95
C TYR A 99 14.82 -14.32 -1.98
N ASP A 100 14.28 -15.44 -2.38
CA ASP A 100 14.96 -16.73 -2.54
C ASP A 100 14.93 -17.00 -4.05
N ASP A 101 16.10 -17.00 -4.67
CA ASP A 101 16.22 -17.36 -6.09
C ASP A 101 16.43 -18.87 -6.25
N LYS A 102 16.07 -19.41 -7.41
CA LYS A 102 16.07 -20.87 -7.62
C LYS A 102 17.45 -21.55 -7.44
N ASP A 103 18.53 -20.80 -7.54
CA ASP A 103 19.92 -21.27 -7.51
C ASP A 103 20.70 -20.68 -6.30
N ASP A 104 20.01 -20.08 -5.32
CA ASP A 104 20.54 -19.37 -4.14
C ASP A 104 21.61 -18.28 -4.45
N GLU A 105 21.72 -17.80 -5.69
CA GLU A 105 22.83 -16.93 -6.12
C GLU A 105 22.62 -15.46 -5.68
N TRP A 106 21.37 -15.02 -5.66
CA TRP A 106 20.93 -13.65 -5.42
C TRP A 106 19.95 -13.53 -4.26
N ASP A 107 20.12 -14.37 -3.23
CA ASP A 107 19.29 -14.29 -2.03
C ASP A 107 19.40 -12.93 -1.36
N GLU A 108 18.25 -12.30 -1.13
CA GLU A 108 18.17 -11.01 -0.44
C GLU A 108 17.24 -11.11 0.77
N GLU A 109 17.78 -10.78 1.95
CA GLU A 109 17.02 -10.72 3.21
C GLU A 109 16.92 -9.28 3.72
N PHE A 110 15.69 -8.86 4.02
CA PHE A 110 15.42 -7.56 4.64
C PHE A 110 14.63 -7.71 5.94
N ILE A 111 15.08 -7.05 7.00
CA ILE A 111 14.32 -6.92 8.25
C ILE A 111 13.62 -5.56 8.26
N ILE A 112 12.30 -5.57 8.28
CA ILE A 112 11.47 -4.37 8.17
C ILE A 112 10.65 -4.22 9.44
N THR A 113 10.73 -3.04 10.05
CA THR A 113 9.95 -2.70 11.24
C THR A 113 8.69 -1.95 10.84
N ILE A 114 7.53 -2.50 11.20
CA ILE A 114 6.22 -1.87 11.04
C ILE A 114 6.07 -0.84 12.18
N PRO A 115 6.00 0.47 11.87
CA PRO A 115 5.81 1.49 12.89
C PRO A 115 4.44 1.33 13.56
N TYR A 116 4.33 1.68 14.84
CA TYR A 116 3.06 1.74 15.58
C TYR A 116 2.06 2.74 14.99
#